data_AF-A0A3D5MRY3-F1
#
_entry.id   AF-A0A3D5MRY3-F1
#
_cell.length_a   1.000
_cell.length_b   1.000
_cell.length_c   1.000
_cell.angle_alpha   90.00
_cell.angle_beta   90.00
_cell.angle_gamma   90.00
#
_symmetry.space_group_name_H-M   'P 1'
#
loop_
_entity.id
_entity.type
_entity.pdbx_description
1 polymer ?
#
loop_
_entity_poly.entity_id
_entity_poly.type
_entity_poly.pdbx_seq_one_letter_code
_entity_poly.pdbx_strand_id
1 'polypeptide(L)'
;MQNRNAKSLFGIDINEYTQSVQFNIIATKVDFLYLRSSGSGSGRFRVDKKFLNYAKQARNYGIPVGAYHFGVPSYDLTDADRQCDDFISTLQSGFGEKDYGDLLPVLDIETPVDKSISTKTLIDWIDRFRKRFEKKTRRRLMLYTGLFFIELYNNFYIKGKGYPLKNMPLWIAMYTNVPVNPRIPPDIGGWTRWRVWQYSEGQKVAGVGNPVDANWGPDNIDLLIQPDIISGLKARMEKGRIYVSWNRNTNIDLLGYNIFLNNEWVGTVDKDKTSYTIKEVGKVNPNKLSVTIEAFDYDGETSKIRAKVQVS
;
A
#
# COMPACT_ATOMS: atom_id res chain seq x y z
N MET A 1 -10.09 19.71 4.67
CA MET A 1 -10.97 18.94 3.75
C MET A 1 -10.32 18.91 2.37
N GLN A 2 -10.25 17.75 1.74
CA GLN A 2 -9.59 17.54 0.44
C GLN A 2 -10.62 17.11 -0.60
N ASN A 3 -10.69 17.81 -1.74
CA ASN A 3 -11.47 17.39 -2.91
C ASN A 3 -10.55 16.68 -3.92
N ARG A 4 -11.15 15.89 -4.83
CA ARG A 4 -10.46 15.45 -6.05
C ARG A 4 -10.16 16.64 -6.96
N ASN A 5 -9.18 16.50 -7.82
CA ASN A 5 -8.83 17.51 -8.83
C ASN A 5 -8.69 16.87 -10.22
N ALA A 6 -8.19 17.62 -11.20
CA ALA A 6 -8.10 17.17 -12.60
C ALA A 6 -7.01 16.10 -12.84
N LYS A 7 -6.05 15.96 -11.92
CA LYS A 7 -4.97 14.95 -11.99
C LYS A 7 -5.26 13.71 -11.16
N SER A 8 -6.30 13.75 -10.33
CA SER A 8 -6.63 12.62 -9.46
C SER A 8 -6.91 11.38 -10.29
N LEU A 9 -6.17 10.31 -9.99
CA LEU A 9 -6.34 9.03 -10.66
C LEU A 9 -7.73 8.46 -10.37
N PHE A 10 -8.27 7.72 -11.33
CA PHE A 10 -9.53 7.02 -11.20
C PHE A 10 -9.29 5.51 -11.08
N GLY A 11 -9.92 4.88 -10.10
CA GLY A 11 -9.86 3.44 -9.91
C GLY A 11 -11.20 2.85 -9.53
N ILE A 12 -11.28 1.53 -9.62
CA ILE A 12 -12.40 0.74 -9.11
C ILE A 12 -11.87 -0.31 -8.14
N ASP A 13 -12.77 -0.85 -7.33
CA ASP A 13 -12.49 -2.05 -6.56
C ASP A 13 -13.54 -3.13 -6.83
N ILE A 14 -13.07 -4.37 -6.95
CA ILE A 14 -13.88 -5.52 -7.39
C ILE A 14 -13.61 -6.76 -6.56
N ASN A 15 -14.54 -7.71 -6.59
CA ASN A 15 -14.44 -8.96 -5.84
C ASN A 15 -15.16 -10.11 -6.58
N GLU A 16 -15.31 -11.28 -5.97
CA GLU A 16 -15.95 -12.43 -6.63
C GLU A 16 -17.38 -12.18 -7.12
N TYR A 17 -18.08 -11.19 -6.56
CA TYR A 17 -19.46 -10.85 -6.94
C TYR A 17 -19.54 -9.95 -8.17
N THR A 18 -18.43 -9.34 -8.59
CA THR A 18 -18.37 -8.51 -9.80
C THR A 18 -18.56 -9.38 -11.05
N GLN A 19 -19.48 -8.96 -11.92
CA GLN A 19 -19.98 -9.71 -13.06
C GLN A 19 -19.29 -9.26 -14.36
N SER A 20 -19.07 -10.20 -15.28
CA SER A 20 -18.65 -9.93 -16.67
C SER A 20 -17.45 -8.99 -16.82
N VAL A 21 -16.41 -9.18 -16.00
CA VAL A 21 -15.19 -8.35 -16.00
C VAL A 21 -14.34 -8.64 -17.23
N GLN A 22 -14.09 -7.61 -18.04
CA GLN A 22 -13.28 -7.63 -19.25
C GLN A 22 -12.01 -6.79 -19.06
N PHE A 23 -10.92 -7.43 -18.65
CA PHE A 23 -9.65 -6.78 -18.29
C PHE A 23 -9.04 -5.95 -19.42
N ASN A 24 -9.16 -6.41 -20.67
CA ASN A 24 -8.74 -5.66 -21.86
C ASN A 24 -9.49 -4.33 -22.02
N ILE A 25 -10.74 -4.24 -21.56
CA ILE A 25 -11.52 -3.00 -21.62
C ILE A 25 -11.20 -2.12 -20.42
N ILE A 26 -11.26 -2.65 -19.19
CA ILE A 26 -11.05 -1.83 -17.98
C ILE A 26 -9.64 -1.25 -17.91
N ALA A 27 -8.62 -1.88 -18.51
CA ALA A 27 -7.27 -1.33 -18.62
C ALA A 27 -7.21 0.03 -19.34
N THR A 28 -8.25 0.37 -20.13
CA THR A 28 -8.37 1.66 -20.82
C THR A 28 -9.26 2.67 -20.08
N LYS A 29 -9.76 2.29 -18.89
CA LYS A 29 -10.78 3.03 -18.15
C LYS A 29 -10.37 3.39 -16.72
N VAL A 30 -9.39 2.67 -16.16
CA VAL A 30 -8.92 2.88 -14.79
C VAL A 30 -7.41 3.03 -14.77
N ASP A 31 -6.93 3.84 -13.85
CA ASP A 31 -5.51 4.03 -13.56
C ASP A 31 -5.00 3.02 -12.53
N PHE A 32 -5.88 2.51 -11.67
CA PHE A 32 -5.56 1.50 -10.66
C PHE A 32 -6.77 0.61 -10.34
N LEU A 33 -6.51 -0.60 -9.82
CA LEU A 33 -7.51 -1.59 -9.47
C LEU A 33 -7.24 -2.18 -8.08
N TYR A 34 -8.25 -2.20 -7.22
CA TYR A 34 -8.21 -2.97 -5.97
C TYR A 34 -9.06 -4.24 -6.05
N LEU A 35 -8.56 -5.32 -5.49
CA LEU A 35 -9.24 -6.61 -5.46
C LEU A 35 -9.51 -7.03 -4.02
N ARG A 36 -10.69 -7.59 -3.72
CA ARG A 36 -10.78 -8.38 -2.48
C ARG A 36 -9.88 -9.60 -2.62
N SER A 37 -8.91 -9.76 -1.72
CA SER A 37 -8.14 -11.01 -1.66
C SER A 37 -8.79 -12.01 -0.74
N SER A 38 -9.27 -11.53 0.41
CA SER A 38 -9.81 -12.37 1.46
C SER A 38 -10.69 -11.58 2.41
N GLY A 39 -11.37 -12.28 3.30
CA GLY A 39 -12.16 -11.65 4.35
C GLY A 39 -12.50 -12.63 5.46
N SER A 40 -12.79 -12.08 6.63
CA SER A 40 -13.17 -12.85 7.82
C SER A 40 -14.66 -12.67 8.19
N GLY A 41 -15.41 -11.90 7.39
CA GLY A 41 -16.79 -11.49 7.66
C GLY A 41 -17.82 -12.62 7.79
N SER A 42 -17.54 -13.81 7.25
CA SER A 42 -18.41 -14.99 7.39
C SER A 42 -18.21 -15.78 8.70
N GLY A 43 -17.50 -15.21 9.69
CA GLY A 43 -17.12 -15.88 10.93
C GLY A 43 -15.94 -16.84 10.80
N ARG A 44 -15.35 -16.95 9.61
CA ARG A 44 -14.11 -17.68 9.31
C ARG A 44 -13.38 -17.00 8.17
N PHE A 45 -12.06 -17.24 8.11
CA PHE A 45 -11.24 -16.77 7.00
C PHE A 45 -11.71 -17.39 5.67
N ARG A 46 -11.81 -16.56 4.63
CA ARG A 46 -12.15 -16.97 3.27
C ARG A 46 -11.29 -16.23 2.27
N VAL A 47 -10.70 -16.96 1.31
CA VAL A 47 -10.11 -16.37 0.11
C VAL A 47 -11.22 -16.05 -0.88
N ASP A 48 -11.18 -14.85 -1.47
CA ASP A 48 -12.12 -14.48 -2.53
C ASP A 48 -11.89 -15.36 -3.77
N LYS A 49 -12.97 -15.95 -4.29
CA LYS A 49 -12.88 -16.99 -5.33
C LYS A 49 -12.29 -16.51 -6.65
N LYS A 50 -12.33 -15.20 -6.92
CA LYS A 50 -11.82 -14.63 -8.17
C LYS A 50 -10.47 -13.95 -8.00
N PHE A 51 -9.97 -13.77 -6.77
CA PHE A 51 -8.75 -13.02 -6.49
C PHE A 51 -7.55 -13.47 -7.34
N LEU A 52 -7.20 -14.76 -7.34
CA LEU A 52 -6.02 -15.26 -8.06
C LEU A 52 -6.13 -14.98 -9.58
N ASN A 53 -7.30 -15.21 -10.16
CA ASN A 53 -7.54 -14.95 -11.57
C ASN A 53 -7.51 -13.45 -11.87
N TYR A 54 -8.14 -12.63 -11.04
CA TYR A 54 -8.19 -11.17 -11.22
C TYR A 54 -6.82 -10.51 -11.05
N ALA A 55 -6.02 -10.93 -10.06
CA ALA A 55 -4.66 -10.43 -9.87
C ALA A 55 -3.78 -10.74 -11.09
N LYS A 56 -3.84 -11.99 -11.59
CA LYS A 56 -3.13 -12.40 -12.80
C LYS A 56 -3.57 -11.60 -14.03
N GLN A 57 -4.88 -11.46 -14.24
CA GLN A 57 -5.41 -10.77 -15.40
C GLN A 57 -5.12 -9.27 -15.36
N ALA A 58 -5.23 -8.61 -14.20
CA ALA A 58 -4.86 -7.20 -14.06
C ALA A 58 -3.41 -6.95 -14.48
N ARG A 59 -2.46 -7.77 -13.98
CA ARG A 59 -1.06 -7.67 -14.37
C ARG A 59 -0.81 -7.99 -15.85
N ASN A 60 -1.49 -9.00 -16.41
CA ASN A 60 -1.38 -9.33 -17.83
C ASN A 60 -1.77 -8.15 -18.75
N TYR A 61 -2.70 -7.30 -18.32
CA TYR A 61 -3.12 -6.11 -19.05
C TYR A 61 -2.46 -4.82 -18.55
N GLY A 62 -1.44 -4.91 -17.69
CA GLY A 62 -0.65 -3.77 -17.23
C GLY A 62 -1.40 -2.82 -16.29
N ILE A 63 -2.47 -3.26 -15.63
CA ILE A 63 -3.21 -2.45 -14.66
C ILE A 63 -2.49 -2.52 -13.31
N PRO A 64 -2.06 -1.40 -12.70
CA PRO A 64 -1.55 -1.38 -11.33
C PRO A 64 -2.60 -1.95 -10.36
N VAL A 65 -2.25 -3.05 -9.68
CA VAL A 65 -3.21 -3.80 -8.89
C VAL A 65 -2.79 -3.98 -7.43
N GLY A 66 -3.72 -3.68 -6.53
CA GLY A 66 -3.61 -3.92 -5.09
C GLY A 66 -4.71 -4.85 -4.60
N ALA A 67 -4.67 -5.22 -3.32
CA ALA A 67 -5.73 -6.02 -2.74
C ALA A 67 -6.01 -5.69 -1.27
N TYR A 68 -7.22 -6.04 -0.84
CA TYR A 68 -7.71 -5.80 0.51
C TYR A 68 -8.17 -7.07 1.24
N HIS A 69 -8.06 -7.03 2.55
CA HIS A 69 -8.66 -7.99 3.48
C HIS A 69 -9.80 -7.35 4.26
N PHE A 70 -11.02 -7.90 4.14
CA PHE A 70 -12.13 -7.54 5.01
C PHE A 70 -11.88 -8.07 6.43
N GLY A 71 -11.45 -7.18 7.32
CA GLY A 71 -11.08 -7.48 8.69
C GLY A 71 -12.30 -7.56 9.60
N VAL A 72 -12.24 -8.46 10.59
CA VAL A 72 -13.25 -8.54 11.66
C VAL A 72 -12.55 -8.32 13.00
N PRO A 73 -12.56 -7.07 13.52
CA PRO A 73 -12.03 -6.74 14.82
C PRO A 73 -12.75 -7.46 15.96
N SER A 74 -12.01 -7.82 17.00
CA SER A 74 -12.53 -8.46 18.21
C SER A 74 -11.76 -7.99 19.44
N TYR A 75 -12.19 -8.42 20.64
CA TYR A 75 -11.43 -8.19 21.87
C TYR A 75 -10.14 -9.03 21.94
N ASP A 76 -10.09 -10.16 21.24
CA ASP A 76 -8.90 -11.00 21.17
C ASP A 76 -7.94 -10.44 20.11
N LEU A 77 -6.91 -9.72 20.56
CA LEU A 77 -5.90 -9.14 19.66
C LEU A 77 -5.07 -10.19 18.91
N THR A 78 -5.12 -11.47 19.32
CA THR A 78 -4.51 -12.55 18.54
C THR A 78 -5.28 -12.82 17.24
N ASP A 79 -6.55 -12.42 17.14
CA ASP A 79 -7.32 -12.49 15.90
C ASP A 79 -6.72 -11.56 14.84
N ALA A 80 -6.24 -10.38 15.24
CA ALA A 80 -5.53 -9.45 14.36
C ALA A 80 -4.26 -10.09 13.79
N ASP A 81 -3.55 -10.84 14.62
CA ASP A 81 -2.34 -11.55 14.20
C ASP A 81 -2.64 -12.65 13.17
N ARG A 82 -3.68 -13.45 13.40
CA ARG A 82 -4.10 -14.54 12.51
C ARG A 82 -4.59 -14.00 11.16
N GLN A 83 -5.54 -13.05 11.18
CA GLN A 83 -6.07 -12.44 9.96
C GLN A 83 -4.98 -11.75 9.14
N CYS A 84 -4.00 -11.11 9.80
CA CYS A 84 -2.85 -10.51 9.12
C CYS A 84 -1.96 -11.56 8.45
N ASP A 85 -1.66 -12.68 9.11
CA ASP A 85 -0.83 -13.73 8.53
C ASP A 85 -1.51 -14.40 7.34
N ASP A 86 -2.81 -14.65 7.44
CA ASP A 86 -3.61 -15.22 6.36
C ASP A 86 -3.72 -14.23 5.18
N PHE A 87 -3.84 -12.93 5.45
CA PHE A 87 -3.81 -11.90 4.41
C PHE A 87 -2.46 -11.87 3.68
N ILE A 88 -1.33 -11.87 4.40
CA ILE A 88 0.02 -11.93 3.82
C ILE A 88 0.21 -13.17 2.95
N SER A 89 -0.26 -14.33 3.42
CA SER A 89 -0.20 -15.59 2.66
C SER A 89 -1.04 -15.51 1.38
N THR A 90 -2.23 -14.92 1.48
CA THR A 90 -3.14 -14.77 0.34
C THR A 90 -2.57 -13.82 -0.71
N LEU A 91 -2.05 -12.66 -0.31
CA LEU A 91 -1.39 -11.72 -1.22
C LEU A 91 -0.30 -12.40 -2.05
N GLN A 92 0.58 -13.17 -1.39
CA GLN A 92 1.64 -13.90 -2.08
C GLN A 92 1.13 -14.98 -3.02
N SER A 93 -0.01 -15.60 -2.70
CA SER A 93 -0.65 -16.58 -3.60
C SER A 93 -1.14 -15.92 -4.90
N GLY A 94 -1.59 -14.65 -4.83
CA GLY A 94 -2.08 -13.91 -5.99
C GLY A 94 -1.00 -13.19 -6.78
N PHE A 95 0.02 -12.65 -6.10
CA PHE A 95 1.02 -11.79 -6.72
C PHE A 95 2.41 -12.45 -6.85
N GLY A 96 2.71 -13.47 -6.06
CA GLY A 96 4.00 -14.17 -6.05
C GLY A 96 4.70 -14.14 -4.68
N GLU A 97 5.74 -14.95 -4.53
CA GLU A 97 6.52 -15.01 -3.28
C GLU A 97 7.14 -13.64 -2.95
N LYS A 98 6.93 -13.16 -1.71
CA LYS A 98 7.35 -11.82 -1.25
C LYS A 98 6.82 -10.66 -2.09
N ASP A 99 5.74 -10.90 -2.82
CA ASP A 99 5.00 -9.90 -3.58
C ASP A 99 3.65 -9.67 -2.91
N TYR A 100 3.36 -8.42 -2.61
CA TYR A 100 2.16 -8.02 -1.86
C TYR A 100 1.22 -7.15 -2.69
N GLY A 101 1.41 -7.12 -4.01
CA GLY A 101 0.68 -6.26 -4.94
C GLY A 101 1.49 -5.03 -5.32
N ASP A 102 1.05 -4.39 -6.41
CA ASP A 102 1.71 -3.19 -6.94
C ASP A 102 1.36 -1.99 -6.08
N LEU A 103 0.07 -1.87 -5.70
CA LEU A 103 -0.43 -0.82 -4.81
C LEU A 103 -0.21 -1.15 -3.32
N LEU A 104 -0.44 -0.17 -2.44
CA LEU A 104 -0.51 -0.36 -0.99
C LEU A 104 -1.52 -1.46 -0.63
N PRO A 105 -1.15 -2.49 0.14
CA PRO A 105 -2.09 -3.45 0.69
C PRO A 105 -3.07 -2.77 1.63
N VAL A 106 -4.32 -3.22 1.65
CA VAL A 106 -5.40 -2.56 2.38
C VAL A 106 -5.99 -3.47 3.45
N LEU A 107 -6.15 -2.93 4.65
CA LEU A 107 -7.04 -3.50 5.67
C LEU A 107 -8.38 -2.78 5.58
N ASP A 108 -9.43 -3.53 5.30
CA ASP A 108 -10.80 -3.05 5.14
C ASP A 108 -11.58 -3.28 6.44
N ILE A 109 -12.06 -2.19 7.06
CA ILE A 109 -12.78 -2.19 8.34
C ILE A 109 -14.14 -1.51 8.20
N GLU A 110 -15.18 -2.33 8.25
CA GLU A 110 -16.59 -1.90 8.18
C GLU A 110 -17.44 -2.46 9.32
N THR A 111 -16.83 -3.22 10.23
CA THR A 111 -17.50 -3.98 11.28
C THR A 111 -16.72 -3.91 12.59
N PRO A 112 -17.36 -4.03 13.76
CA PRO A 112 -18.81 -4.17 13.95
C PRO A 112 -19.56 -2.83 14.02
N VAL A 113 -20.73 -2.74 13.39
CA VAL A 113 -21.57 -1.53 13.41
C VAL A 113 -22.50 -1.45 14.62
N ASP A 114 -22.72 -2.57 15.30
CA ASP A 114 -23.54 -2.66 16.53
C ASP A 114 -22.82 -2.13 17.78
N LYS A 115 -21.56 -1.69 17.63
CA LYS A 115 -20.65 -1.27 18.72
C LYS A 115 -20.45 -2.35 19.79
N SER A 116 -20.46 -3.62 19.41
CA SER A 116 -20.12 -4.74 20.31
C SER A 116 -18.70 -4.64 20.90
N ILE A 117 -17.81 -3.85 20.29
CA ILE A 117 -16.49 -3.52 20.83
C ILE A 117 -16.33 -2.00 21.06
N SER A 118 -15.49 -1.62 22.03
CA SER A 118 -15.17 -0.20 22.26
C SER A 118 -14.28 0.38 21.14
N THR A 119 -14.29 1.71 20.96
CA THR A 119 -13.30 2.42 20.10
C THR A 119 -11.88 2.03 20.44
N LYS A 120 -11.54 1.94 21.73
CA LYS A 120 -10.18 1.57 22.12
C LYS A 120 -9.83 0.16 21.62
N THR A 121 -10.72 -0.80 21.77
CA THR A 121 -10.54 -2.18 21.30
C THR A 121 -10.36 -2.23 19.78
N LEU A 122 -11.25 -1.56 19.04
CA LEU A 122 -11.17 -1.47 17.58
C LEU A 122 -9.80 -0.93 17.13
N ILE A 123 -9.38 0.20 17.68
CA ILE A 123 -8.13 0.86 17.30
C ILE A 123 -6.90 0.03 17.70
N ASP A 124 -6.90 -0.57 18.90
CA ASP A 124 -5.82 -1.45 19.34
C ASP A 124 -5.71 -2.69 18.42
N TRP A 125 -6.83 -3.23 17.94
CA TRP A 125 -6.87 -4.34 16.97
C TRP A 125 -6.30 -3.94 15.61
N ILE A 126 -6.73 -2.80 15.06
CA ILE A 126 -6.23 -2.27 13.77
C ILE A 126 -4.72 -1.99 13.87
N ASP A 127 -4.26 -1.35 14.94
CA ASP A 127 -2.84 -1.05 15.12
C ASP A 127 -2.00 -2.32 15.32
N ARG A 128 -2.56 -3.36 15.97
CA ARG A 128 -1.91 -4.68 16.09
C ARG A 128 -1.72 -5.33 14.73
N PHE A 129 -2.78 -5.33 13.89
CA PHE A 129 -2.73 -5.84 12.51
C PHE A 129 -1.68 -5.08 11.71
N ARG A 130 -1.74 -3.73 11.69
CA ARG A 130 -0.80 -2.87 10.98
C ARG A 130 0.65 -3.17 11.38
N LYS A 131 0.97 -3.13 12.67
CA LYS A 131 2.33 -3.37 13.16
C LYS A 131 2.86 -4.73 12.73
N ARG A 132 2.03 -5.76 12.77
CA ARG A 132 2.43 -7.10 12.32
C ARG A 132 2.67 -7.11 10.81
N PHE A 133 1.73 -6.55 10.04
CA PHE A 133 1.81 -6.50 8.59
C PHE A 133 3.09 -5.80 8.11
N GLU A 134 3.30 -4.57 8.57
CA GLU A 134 4.46 -3.75 8.18
C GLU A 134 5.78 -4.40 8.63
N LYS A 135 5.80 -5.03 9.82
CA LYS A 135 6.99 -5.76 10.30
C LYS A 135 7.33 -6.98 9.42
N LYS A 136 6.32 -7.74 8.98
CA LYS A 136 6.55 -8.98 8.24
C LYS A 136 6.83 -8.76 6.75
N THR A 137 6.27 -7.71 6.18
CA THR A 137 6.30 -7.47 4.73
C THR A 137 7.24 -6.34 4.32
N ARG A 138 7.58 -5.44 5.27
CA ARG A 138 8.22 -4.15 4.98
C ARG A 138 7.40 -3.29 4.00
N ARG A 139 6.09 -3.53 3.93
CA ARG A 139 5.12 -2.76 3.16
C ARG A 139 4.23 -1.97 4.12
N ARG A 140 3.94 -0.71 3.81
CA ARG A 140 2.94 0.13 4.46
C ARG A 140 1.55 -0.44 4.22
N LEU A 141 0.71 -0.37 5.26
CA LEU A 141 -0.68 -0.80 5.19
C LEU A 141 -1.61 0.41 5.12
N MET A 142 -2.45 0.47 4.10
CA MET A 142 -3.52 1.45 3.98
C MET A 142 -4.77 0.96 4.73
N LEU A 143 -5.48 1.86 5.41
CA LEU A 143 -6.74 1.56 6.08
C LEU A 143 -7.90 2.02 5.18
N TYR A 144 -8.79 1.09 4.84
CA TYR A 144 -10.11 1.42 4.30
C TYR A 144 -11.16 1.43 5.41
N THR A 145 -11.98 2.47 5.43
CA THR A 145 -13.19 2.54 6.28
C THR A 145 -14.13 3.65 5.83
N GLY A 146 -15.40 3.59 6.23
CA GLY A 146 -16.40 4.61 5.91
C GLY A 146 -16.35 5.83 6.84
N LEU A 147 -16.71 7.01 6.32
CA LEU A 147 -16.90 8.24 7.10
C LEU A 147 -17.81 7.99 8.31
N PHE A 148 -18.97 7.39 8.05
CA PHE A 148 -19.95 7.00 9.08
C PHE A 148 -19.32 6.11 10.16
N PHE A 149 -18.45 5.16 9.77
CA PHE A 149 -17.84 4.22 10.71
C PHE A 149 -16.81 4.92 11.62
N ILE A 150 -16.04 5.88 11.09
CA ILE A 150 -15.13 6.70 11.91
C ILE A 150 -15.93 7.51 12.94
N GLU A 151 -17.04 8.13 12.53
CA GLU A 151 -17.94 8.88 13.42
C GLU A 151 -18.56 7.97 14.49
N LEU A 152 -19.04 6.80 14.08
CA LEU A 152 -19.61 5.78 14.95
C LEU A 152 -18.64 5.44 16.09
N TYR A 153 -17.35 5.35 15.79
CA TYR A 153 -16.29 5.03 16.75
C TYR A 153 -15.59 6.26 17.33
N ASN A 154 -16.36 7.30 17.66
CA ASN A 154 -15.88 8.50 18.36
C ASN A 154 -14.74 9.20 17.62
N ASN A 155 -14.89 9.38 16.31
CA ASN A 155 -13.86 9.98 15.46
C ASN A 155 -12.51 9.24 15.51
N PHE A 156 -12.51 7.93 15.79
CA PHE A 156 -11.30 7.15 16.08
C PHE A 156 -10.36 7.77 17.13
N TYR A 157 -10.91 8.61 18.00
CA TYR A 157 -10.18 9.30 19.05
C TYR A 157 -10.18 8.46 20.32
N ILE A 158 -9.02 8.34 20.96
CA ILE A 158 -8.88 7.75 22.29
C ILE A 158 -8.42 8.83 23.26
N LYS A 159 -9.22 9.10 24.29
CA LYS A 159 -8.87 10.03 25.37
C LYS A 159 -7.50 9.67 25.95
N GLY A 160 -6.58 10.64 25.96
CA GLY A 160 -5.21 10.47 26.45
C GLY A 160 -4.21 9.87 25.44
N LYS A 161 -4.66 9.31 24.30
CA LYS A 161 -3.79 8.83 23.21
C LYS A 161 -3.91 9.65 21.92
N GLY A 162 -5.00 10.40 21.73
CA GLY A 162 -5.25 11.13 20.49
C GLY A 162 -5.79 10.22 19.40
N TYR A 163 -5.17 10.28 18.21
CA TYR A 163 -5.54 9.52 17.01
C TYR A 163 -4.40 8.56 16.63
N PRO A 164 -4.38 7.31 17.15
CA PRO A 164 -3.26 6.40 16.92
C PRO A 164 -3.05 5.99 15.45
N LEU A 165 -4.12 6.03 14.64
CA LEU A 165 -4.10 5.55 13.26
C LEU A 165 -3.77 6.65 12.23
N LYS A 166 -3.69 7.93 12.63
CA LYS A 166 -3.57 9.09 11.72
C LYS A 166 -2.39 9.08 10.73
N ASN A 167 -1.40 8.21 10.96
CA ASN A 167 -0.21 8.06 10.11
C ASN A 167 -0.32 6.90 9.11
N MET A 168 -1.42 6.13 9.14
CA MET A 168 -1.74 5.18 8.07
C MET A 168 -2.25 5.95 6.85
N PRO A 169 -1.90 5.57 5.62
CA PRO A 169 -2.65 6.01 4.46
C PRO A 169 -4.13 5.68 4.63
N LEU A 170 -5.01 6.62 4.30
CA LEU A 170 -6.46 6.47 4.46
C LEU A 170 -7.13 6.31 3.10
N TRP A 171 -7.85 5.22 2.92
CA TRP A 171 -8.88 5.07 1.91
C TRP A 171 -10.25 5.30 2.58
N ILE A 172 -10.87 6.45 2.33
CA ILE A 172 -12.14 6.80 2.97
C ILE A 172 -13.31 6.51 2.03
N ALA A 173 -14.34 5.83 2.53
CA ALA A 173 -15.62 5.73 1.84
C ALA A 173 -16.56 6.85 2.30
N MET A 174 -17.06 7.64 1.36
CA MET A 174 -18.09 8.64 1.59
C MET A 174 -18.86 8.87 0.31
N TYR A 175 -20.06 8.28 0.22
CA TYR A 175 -20.82 8.28 -1.01
C TYR A 175 -21.55 9.59 -1.24
N THR A 176 -21.37 10.14 -2.44
CA THR A 176 -21.95 11.43 -2.83
C THR A 176 -23.45 11.38 -3.11
N ASN A 177 -24.01 10.18 -3.33
CA ASN A 177 -25.43 9.97 -3.55
C ASN A 177 -26.24 9.91 -2.24
N VAL A 178 -25.57 9.79 -1.08
CA VAL A 178 -26.21 9.80 0.24
C VAL A 178 -26.46 11.26 0.64
N PRO A 179 -27.73 11.74 0.72
CA PRO A 179 -28.01 13.16 0.85
C PRO A 179 -27.48 13.83 2.12
N VAL A 180 -27.29 13.07 3.19
CA VAL A 180 -26.77 13.57 4.47
C VAL A 180 -25.25 13.75 4.47
N ASN A 181 -24.53 13.15 3.52
CA ASN A 181 -23.09 13.28 3.44
C ASN A 181 -22.69 14.67 2.92
N PRO A 182 -21.53 15.21 3.37
CA PRO A 182 -20.98 16.40 2.75
C PRO A 182 -20.56 16.10 1.30
N ARG A 183 -20.34 17.17 0.52
CA ARG A 183 -19.95 17.05 -0.90
C ARG A 183 -18.56 16.44 -1.10
N ILE A 184 -17.67 16.61 -0.11
CA ILE A 184 -16.29 16.12 -0.13
C ILE A 184 -15.93 15.55 1.25
N PRO A 185 -14.99 14.59 1.35
CA PRO A 185 -14.59 14.05 2.64
C PRO A 185 -14.06 15.14 3.59
N PRO A 186 -14.58 15.21 4.84
CA PRO A 186 -14.06 16.13 5.84
C PRO A 186 -12.69 15.65 6.36
N ASP A 187 -11.97 16.54 7.06
CA ASP A 187 -10.83 16.09 7.87
C ASP A 187 -11.40 15.35 9.09
N ILE A 188 -11.00 14.10 9.27
CA ILE A 188 -11.61 13.20 10.26
C ILE A 188 -10.59 12.19 10.76
N GLY A 189 -10.77 11.65 11.97
CA GLY A 189 -9.90 10.62 12.55
C GLY A 189 -8.46 11.07 12.79
N GLY A 190 -8.21 12.39 12.80
CA GLY A 190 -6.87 12.97 12.83
C GLY A 190 -6.17 13.02 11.47
N TRP A 191 -6.79 12.50 10.40
CA TRP A 191 -6.32 12.65 9.04
C TRP A 191 -6.73 14.01 8.46
N THR A 192 -5.78 14.68 7.83
CA THR A 192 -6.00 15.92 7.07
C THR A 192 -5.98 15.70 5.56
N ARG A 193 -5.69 14.46 5.14
CA ARG A 193 -5.64 14.02 3.75
C ARG A 193 -6.09 12.57 3.66
N TRP A 194 -6.86 12.27 2.62
CA TRP A 194 -7.12 10.90 2.18
C TRP A 194 -6.15 10.56 1.04
N ARG A 195 -5.77 9.27 0.97
CA ARG A 195 -5.00 8.70 -0.14
C ARG A 195 -5.91 8.25 -1.27
N VAL A 196 -7.03 7.62 -0.91
CA VAL A 196 -8.09 7.22 -1.83
C VAL A 196 -9.46 7.62 -1.25
N TRP A 197 -10.39 8.03 -2.10
CA TRP A 197 -11.77 8.31 -1.74
C TRP A 197 -12.73 7.46 -2.58
N GLN A 198 -13.42 6.51 -1.95
CA GLN A 198 -14.53 5.79 -2.57
C GLN A 198 -15.78 6.68 -2.51
N TYR A 199 -16.18 7.21 -3.66
CA TYR A 199 -17.22 8.24 -3.76
C TYR A 199 -18.58 7.67 -4.21
N SER A 200 -18.60 6.42 -4.67
CA SER A 200 -19.79 5.72 -5.17
C SER A 200 -19.60 4.21 -5.12
N GLU A 201 -20.70 3.50 -4.85
CA GLU A 201 -20.86 2.04 -5.01
C GLU A 201 -21.69 1.67 -6.27
N GLY A 202 -22.11 2.68 -7.02
CA GLY A 202 -23.08 2.56 -8.12
C GLY A 202 -22.54 2.96 -9.49
N GLN A 203 -21.22 3.05 -9.64
CA GLN A 203 -20.59 3.54 -10.86
C GLN A 203 -20.73 2.49 -11.98
N LYS A 204 -21.13 2.94 -13.16
CA LYS A 204 -21.06 2.11 -14.38
C LYS A 204 -19.70 2.34 -15.04
N VAL A 205 -18.94 1.26 -15.23
CA VAL A 205 -17.64 1.28 -15.90
C VAL A 205 -17.68 0.30 -17.07
N ALA A 206 -17.28 0.76 -18.25
CA ALA A 206 -17.20 -0.09 -19.43
C ALA A 206 -16.24 -1.26 -19.18
N GLY A 207 -16.66 -2.47 -19.54
CA GLY A 207 -15.92 -3.70 -19.24
C GLY A 207 -16.30 -4.36 -17.92
N VAL A 208 -17.30 -3.84 -17.19
CA VAL A 208 -17.89 -4.50 -16.03
C VAL A 208 -19.41 -4.59 -16.18
N GLY A 209 -19.99 -5.76 -15.86
CA GLY A 209 -21.40 -6.06 -16.15
C GLY A 209 -22.40 -5.46 -15.17
N ASN A 210 -21.97 -5.18 -13.94
CA ASN A 210 -22.79 -4.58 -12.88
C ASN A 210 -22.18 -3.25 -12.39
N PRO A 211 -22.96 -2.41 -11.68
CA PRO A 211 -22.41 -1.25 -10.97
C PRO A 211 -21.30 -1.67 -10.00
N VAL A 212 -20.28 -0.83 -9.87
CA VAL A 212 -19.10 -1.08 -9.05
C VAL A 212 -18.74 0.12 -8.19
N ASP A 213 -17.93 -0.17 -7.19
CA ASP A 213 -17.26 0.81 -6.34
C ASP A 213 -16.25 1.62 -7.16
N ALA A 214 -16.27 2.94 -6.97
CA ALA A 214 -15.47 3.89 -7.72
C ALA A 214 -14.73 4.87 -6.82
N ASN A 215 -13.48 5.11 -7.20
CA ASN A 215 -12.48 5.69 -6.34
C ASN A 215 -11.74 6.84 -7.03
N TRP A 216 -11.57 7.95 -6.32
CA TRP A 216 -10.55 8.94 -6.64
C TRP A 216 -9.28 8.63 -5.86
N GLY A 217 -8.17 8.44 -6.55
CA GLY A 217 -6.84 8.23 -5.99
C GLY A 217 -6.03 9.53 -5.87
N PRO A 218 -4.73 9.41 -5.56
CA PRO A 218 -3.82 10.55 -5.57
C PRO A 218 -3.59 11.07 -7.00
N ASP A 219 -2.85 12.17 -7.13
CA ASP A 219 -2.59 12.81 -8.43
C ASP A 219 -1.49 12.11 -9.25
N ASN A 220 -0.86 11.07 -8.71
CA ASN A 220 0.16 10.27 -9.36
C ASN A 220 0.20 8.87 -8.72
N ILE A 221 0.45 7.84 -9.52
CA ILE A 221 0.47 6.44 -9.11
C ILE A 221 1.59 6.11 -8.14
N ASP A 222 2.70 6.86 -8.17
CA ASP A 222 3.85 6.72 -7.27
C ASP A 222 3.40 6.72 -5.80
N LEU A 223 2.42 7.57 -5.48
CA LEU A 223 1.83 7.69 -4.14
C LEU A 223 1.02 6.44 -3.69
N LEU A 224 0.90 5.41 -4.52
CA LEU A 224 0.27 4.14 -4.17
C LEU A 224 1.23 2.95 -4.29
N ILE A 225 2.40 3.10 -4.90
CA ILE A 225 3.29 1.98 -5.23
C ILE A 225 4.62 2.09 -4.49
N GLN A 226 5.39 1.00 -4.48
CA GLN A 226 6.78 1.06 -4.02
C GLN A 226 7.65 1.85 -5.02
N PRO A 227 8.70 2.56 -4.57
CA PRO A 227 9.65 3.19 -5.47
C PRO A 227 10.25 2.22 -6.48
N ASP A 228 10.51 2.70 -7.68
CA ASP A 228 11.12 1.91 -8.75
C ASP A 228 12.47 1.33 -8.33
N ILE A 229 12.80 0.17 -8.90
CA ILE A 229 14.11 -0.44 -8.74
C ILE A 229 15.16 0.48 -9.37
N ILE A 230 16.24 0.75 -8.63
CA ILE A 230 17.32 1.62 -9.08
C ILE A 230 17.96 1.08 -10.36
N SER A 231 18.10 1.93 -11.37
CA SER A 231 18.76 1.61 -12.63
C SER A 231 20.15 2.23 -12.72
N GLY A 232 20.99 1.69 -13.61
CA GLY A 232 22.32 2.26 -13.90
C GLY A 232 23.33 2.17 -12.74
N LEU A 233 23.09 1.30 -11.76
CA LEU A 233 23.99 1.12 -10.62
C LEU A 233 25.38 0.65 -11.07
N LYS A 234 26.41 1.40 -10.67
CA LYS A 234 27.82 1.09 -10.90
C LYS A 234 28.60 1.28 -9.61
N ALA A 235 29.59 0.41 -9.37
CA ALA A 235 30.51 0.53 -8.25
C ALA A 235 31.94 0.21 -8.70
N ARG A 236 32.89 1.11 -8.41
CA ARG A 236 34.31 0.93 -8.72
C ARG A 236 35.21 1.15 -7.51
N MET A 237 36.22 0.31 -7.33
CA MET A 237 37.21 0.49 -6.28
C MET A 237 38.43 1.25 -6.81
N GLU A 238 38.80 2.33 -6.12
CA GLU A 238 40.02 3.08 -6.43
C GLU A 238 40.65 3.61 -5.14
N LYS A 239 41.95 3.33 -4.94
CA LYS A 239 42.74 3.82 -3.78
C LYS A 239 42.06 3.53 -2.41
N GLY A 240 41.52 2.32 -2.23
CA GLY A 240 40.91 1.87 -0.97
C GLY A 240 39.52 2.48 -0.67
N ARG A 241 38.85 3.04 -1.68
CA ARG A 241 37.48 3.56 -1.59
C ARG A 241 36.62 2.94 -2.68
N ILE A 242 35.33 2.78 -2.41
CA ILE A 242 34.36 2.37 -3.43
C ILE A 242 33.52 3.58 -3.81
N TYR A 243 33.54 3.92 -5.11
CA TYR A 243 32.70 4.96 -5.69
C TYR A 243 31.47 4.32 -6.30
N VAL A 244 30.31 4.66 -5.77
CA VAL A 244 29.00 4.15 -6.20
C VAL A 244 28.27 5.26 -6.94
N SER A 245 27.62 4.93 -8.06
CA SER A 245 26.77 5.85 -8.83
C SER A 245 25.55 5.14 -9.40
N TRP A 246 24.46 5.86 -9.64
CA TRP A 246 23.21 5.33 -10.17
C TRP A 246 22.45 6.40 -10.96
N ASN A 247 21.45 5.97 -11.74
CA ASN A 247 20.51 6.89 -12.38
C ASN A 247 19.51 7.41 -11.34
N ARG A 248 19.16 8.70 -11.41
CA ARG A 248 18.14 9.29 -10.55
C ARG A 248 16.81 8.56 -10.74
N ASN A 249 16.20 8.13 -9.63
CA ASN A 249 14.85 7.58 -9.60
C ASN A 249 13.83 8.74 -9.79
N THR A 250 12.78 8.50 -10.58
CA THR A 250 11.82 9.53 -11.02
C THR A 250 10.50 9.55 -10.25
N ASN A 251 10.30 8.66 -9.28
CA ASN A 251 9.07 8.65 -8.47
C ASN A 251 8.90 9.99 -7.76
N ILE A 252 7.70 10.57 -7.82
CA ILE A 252 7.46 11.94 -7.36
C ILE A 252 7.53 12.10 -5.83
N ASP A 253 7.38 11.00 -5.09
CA ASP A 253 7.39 10.92 -3.64
C ASP A 253 8.67 10.29 -3.07
N LEU A 254 9.69 10.14 -3.92
CA LEU A 254 11.02 9.71 -3.51
C LEU A 254 11.56 10.62 -2.39
N LEU A 255 12.07 9.99 -1.33
CA LEU A 255 12.71 10.66 -0.20
C LEU A 255 14.23 10.47 -0.21
N GLY A 256 14.72 9.29 -0.60
CA GLY A 256 16.16 9.05 -0.67
C GLY A 256 16.54 7.63 -1.04
N TYR A 257 17.79 7.28 -0.73
CA TYR A 257 18.39 5.99 -1.05
C TYR A 257 19.16 5.41 0.14
N ASN A 258 19.08 4.10 0.36
CA ASN A 258 19.92 3.37 1.30
C ASN A 258 20.95 2.54 0.53
N ILE A 259 22.22 2.65 0.92
CA ILE A 259 23.35 1.96 0.29
C ILE A 259 23.89 0.90 1.25
N PHE A 260 24.22 -0.26 0.70
CA PHE A 260 24.75 -1.40 1.45
C PHE A 260 25.99 -1.97 0.76
N LEU A 261 26.95 -2.44 1.56
CA LEU A 261 28.10 -3.22 1.13
C LEU A 261 28.00 -4.61 1.75
N ASN A 262 27.92 -5.65 0.92
CA ASN A 262 27.74 -7.05 1.37
C ASN A 262 26.57 -7.20 2.36
N ASN A 263 25.47 -6.52 2.08
CA ASN A 263 24.23 -6.43 2.88
C ASN A 263 24.32 -5.60 4.17
N GLU A 264 25.50 -5.12 4.56
CA GLU A 264 25.65 -4.20 5.68
C GLU A 264 25.34 -2.77 5.24
N TRP A 265 24.56 -2.05 6.04
CA TRP A 265 24.23 -0.65 5.77
C TRP A 265 25.49 0.22 5.89
N VAL A 266 25.74 1.05 4.88
CA VAL A 266 26.92 1.94 4.85
C VAL A 266 26.55 3.41 4.73
N GLY A 267 25.28 3.75 4.47
CA GLY A 267 24.83 5.12 4.41
C GLY A 267 23.45 5.30 3.81
N THR A 268 22.90 6.48 4.05
CA THR A 268 21.65 6.97 3.51
C THR A 268 21.88 8.34 2.91
N VAL A 269 21.29 8.60 1.75
CA VAL A 269 21.41 9.88 1.04
C VAL A 269 20.05 10.39 0.60
N ASP A 270 19.95 11.71 0.41
CA ASP A 270 18.74 12.36 -0.08
C ASP A 270 18.41 12.00 -1.54
N LYS A 271 17.17 12.30 -1.94
CA LYS A 271 16.61 12.05 -3.28
C LYS A 271 17.37 12.71 -4.44
N ASP A 272 18.18 13.73 -4.17
CA ASP A 272 18.92 14.47 -5.20
C ASP A 272 20.30 13.88 -5.45
N LYS A 273 20.78 12.95 -4.61
CA LYS A 273 22.04 12.24 -4.82
C LYS A 273 21.92 11.15 -5.88
N THR A 274 22.96 11.06 -6.71
CA THR A 274 23.18 10.01 -7.71
C THR A 274 24.52 9.30 -7.52
N SER A 275 25.18 9.54 -6.38
CA SER A 275 26.46 8.91 -6.05
C SER A 275 26.70 8.85 -4.54
N TYR A 276 27.53 7.89 -4.11
CA TYR A 276 27.99 7.73 -2.74
C TYR A 276 29.41 7.17 -2.72
N THR A 277 30.23 7.60 -1.75
CA THR A 277 31.60 7.07 -1.58
C THR A 277 31.69 6.31 -0.28
N ILE A 278 31.98 5.01 -0.36
CA ILE A 278 32.23 4.15 0.79
C ILE A 278 33.72 4.25 1.13
N LYS A 279 34.01 4.77 2.33
CA LYS A 279 35.37 4.96 2.84
C LYS A 279 35.87 3.69 3.54
N GLU A 280 37.18 3.54 3.63
CA GLU A 280 37.86 2.56 4.52
C GLU A 280 37.54 1.09 4.25
N VAL A 281 37.38 0.76 2.97
CA VAL A 281 37.34 -0.63 2.53
C VAL A 281 38.80 -1.09 2.53
N GLY A 282 39.20 -1.89 3.53
CA GLY A 282 40.58 -2.37 3.67
C GLY A 282 41.09 -3.13 2.45
N LYS A 283 42.22 -3.85 2.56
CA LYS A 283 42.75 -4.68 1.47
C LYS A 283 41.86 -5.91 1.23
N VAL A 284 40.70 -5.71 0.62
CA VAL A 284 39.74 -6.74 0.25
C VAL A 284 39.73 -6.88 -1.27
N ASN A 285 39.62 -8.11 -1.76
CA ASN A 285 39.46 -8.38 -3.19
C ASN A 285 38.11 -7.79 -3.67
N PRO A 286 38.10 -6.86 -4.66
CA PRO A 286 36.87 -6.28 -5.22
C PRO A 286 35.85 -7.32 -5.67
N ASN A 287 36.30 -8.45 -6.21
CA ASN A 287 35.43 -9.54 -6.69
C ASN A 287 34.64 -10.22 -5.56
N LYS A 288 34.93 -9.92 -4.29
CA LYS A 288 34.18 -10.40 -3.12
C LYS A 288 33.27 -9.32 -2.52
N LEU A 289 33.22 -8.14 -3.13
CA LEU A 289 32.44 -7.00 -2.66
C LEU A 289 31.27 -6.77 -3.61
N SER A 290 30.07 -6.70 -3.03
CA SER A 290 28.86 -6.34 -3.74
C SER A 290 28.22 -5.13 -3.09
N VAL A 291 27.85 -4.17 -3.93
CA VAL A 291 27.07 -3.01 -3.51
C VAL A 291 25.61 -3.27 -3.87
N THR A 292 24.72 -2.96 -2.93
CA THR A 292 23.29 -2.93 -3.20
C THR A 292 22.68 -1.60 -2.80
N ILE A 293 21.61 -1.20 -3.47
CA ILE A 293 20.90 0.07 -3.23
C ILE A 293 19.40 -0.13 -3.37
N GLU A 294 18.62 0.59 -2.57
CA GLU A 294 17.17 0.74 -2.68
C GLU A 294 16.80 2.23 -2.59
N ALA A 295 15.76 2.64 -3.31
CA ALA A 295 15.06 3.89 -3.01
C ALA A 295 14.09 3.70 -1.84
N PHE A 296 13.72 4.79 -1.19
CA PHE A 296 12.59 4.87 -0.27
C PHE A 296 11.84 6.19 -0.41
N ASP A 297 10.53 6.17 -0.15
CA ASP A 297 9.62 7.33 -0.29
C ASP A 297 9.25 7.97 1.06
N TYR A 298 8.38 8.98 1.00
CA TYR A 298 7.84 9.67 2.18
C TYR A 298 6.91 8.82 3.04
N ASP A 299 6.33 7.76 2.48
CA ASP A 299 5.54 6.79 3.24
C ASP A 299 6.45 5.71 3.85
N GLY A 300 7.73 5.66 3.51
CA GLY A 300 8.68 4.68 4.02
C GLY A 300 8.59 3.31 3.33
N GLU A 301 7.91 3.22 2.18
CA GLU A 301 8.09 2.08 1.30
C GLU A 301 9.52 2.10 0.75
N THR A 302 10.04 0.93 0.37
CA THR A 302 11.33 0.82 -0.31
C THR A 302 11.17 0.15 -1.66
N SER A 303 12.13 0.32 -2.56
CA SER A 303 12.20 -0.48 -3.79
C SER A 303 12.00 -1.96 -3.48
N LYS A 304 11.13 -2.61 -4.26
CA LYS A 304 10.75 -4.01 -4.05
C LYS A 304 11.95 -4.96 -4.04
N ILE A 305 12.97 -4.63 -4.84
CA ILE A 305 14.23 -5.36 -4.91
C ILE A 305 15.36 -4.33 -4.84
N ARG A 306 16.42 -4.65 -4.08
CA ARG A 306 17.66 -3.87 -4.12
C ARG A 306 18.39 -4.12 -5.43
N ALA A 307 18.70 -3.07 -6.16
CA ALA A 307 19.63 -3.17 -7.29
C ALA A 307 21.00 -3.61 -6.75
N LYS A 308 21.70 -4.47 -7.50
CA LYS A 308 22.97 -5.07 -7.07
C LYS A 308 24.01 -5.00 -8.16
N VAL A 309 25.25 -4.68 -7.78
CA VAL A 309 26.41 -4.72 -8.67
C VAL A 309 27.62 -5.28 -7.92
N GLN A 310 28.47 -6.03 -8.62
CA GLN A 310 29.79 -6.42 -8.09
C GLN A 310 30.74 -5.24 -8.26
N VAL A 311 31.63 -5.05 -7.29
CA VAL A 311 32.63 -3.98 -7.35
C VAL A 311 33.72 -4.38 -8.34
N SER A 312 33.97 -3.52 -9.34
CA SER A 312 35.12 -3.63 -10.25
C SER A 312 36.32 -2.85 -9.74
#